data_AF-A0A966J2H4-F1
#
_entry.id   AF-A0A966J2H4-F1
#
_cell.length_a   1.000
_cell.length_b   1.000
_cell.length_c   1.000
_cell.angle_alpha   90.00
_cell.angle_beta   90.00
_cell.angle_gamma   90.00
#
_symmetry.space_group_name_H-M   'P 1'
#
loop_
_entity.id
_entity.type
_entity.pdbx_description
1 polymer ?
#
loop_
_entity_poly.entity_id
_entity_poly.type
_entity_poly.pdbx_seq_one_letter_code
_entity_poly.pdbx_strand_id
1 'polypeptide(L)'
;MVIVVDASTSLAGTLSWPAAGRSTGRDRRAVVPAVLLIAGSGPQDRDGARAELPGYAPWRDFAAALVDAGFAVLRVDDRGTGASRGQFAGATTDDFGRDAAAAVAWLRR
;
A
#
# COMPACT_ATOMS: atom_id res chain seq x y z
N MET A 1 -4.59 -6.18 5.84
CA MET A 1 -5.47 -6.75 4.78
C MET A 1 -4.63 -7.60 3.84
N VAL A 2 -5.27 -8.37 2.93
CA VAL A 2 -4.58 -9.16 1.91
C VAL A 2 -5.19 -8.90 0.54
N ILE A 3 -4.35 -8.69 -0.46
CA ILE A 3 -4.70 -8.42 -1.86
C ILE A 3 -4.19 -9.61 -2.68
N VAL A 4 -5.08 -10.35 -3.32
CA VAL A 4 -4.71 -11.49 -4.16
C VAL A 4 -4.30 -10.98 -5.54
N VAL A 5 -3.10 -11.36 -5.98
CA VAL A 5 -2.58 -11.02 -7.32
C VAL A 5 -2.79 -12.22 -8.25
N ASP A 6 -2.37 -13.40 -7.81
CA ASP A 6 -2.55 -14.68 -8.52
C ASP A 6 -2.56 -15.86 -7.53
N ALA A 7 -2.51 -17.10 -8.04
CA ALA A 7 -2.57 -18.32 -7.23
C ALA A 7 -1.40 -18.47 -6.24
N SER A 8 -0.24 -17.87 -6.54
CA SER A 8 0.99 -17.96 -5.75
C SER A 8 1.35 -16.67 -5.01
N THR A 9 0.79 -15.55 -5.44
CA THR A 9 1.16 -14.20 -4.97
C THR A 9 -0.01 -13.49 -4.31
N SER A 10 0.22 -12.99 -3.10
CA SER A 10 -0.70 -12.12 -2.38
C SER A 10 0.05 -11.05 -1.60
N LEU A 11 -0.44 -9.81 -1.62
CA LEU A 11 0.18 -8.69 -0.94
C LEU A 11 -0.51 -8.39 0.38
N ALA A 12 0.26 -8.33 1.47
CA ALA A 12 -0.23 -7.84 2.75
C ALA A 12 -0.09 -6.31 2.79
N GLY A 13 -1.06 -5.61 3.40
CA GLY A 13 -1.00 -4.16 3.49
C GLY A 13 -1.91 -3.52 4.52
N THR A 14 -1.79 -2.20 4.63
CA THR A 14 -2.56 -1.32 5.52
C THR A 14 -3.14 -0.16 4.74
N LEU A 15 -4.44 0.11 4.97
CA LEU A 15 -5.17 1.22 4.38
C LEU A 15 -5.43 2.20 5.51
N SER A 16 -4.85 3.37 5.40
CA SER A 16 -5.10 4.47 6.31
C SER A 16 -6.14 5.40 5.72
N TRP A 17 -7.10 5.79 6.54
CA TRP A 17 -8.21 6.65 6.15
C TRP A 17 -8.01 8.05 6.74
N PRO A 18 -8.33 9.13 5.99
CA PRO A 18 -8.40 10.47 6.55
C PRO A 18 -9.47 10.51 7.64
N ALA A 19 -9.23 11.25 8.72
CA ALA A 19 -10.23 11.45 9.76
C ALA A 19 -11.52 11.98 9.10
N ALA A 20 -12.67 11.35 9.40
CA ALA A 20 -13.95 11.69 8.81
C ALA A 20 -14.33 13.14 9.14
N GLY A 21 -13.98 14.06 8.23
CA GLY A 21 -14.05 15.51 8.50
C GLY A 21 -14.13 16.40 7.27
N ARG A 22 -14.32 15.85 6.06
CA ARG A 22 -14.76 16.60 4.86
C ARG A 22 -15.87 15.92 4.03
N SER A 23 -16.55 14.93 4.60
CA SER A 23 -17.91 14.57 4.15
C SER A 23 -18.88 14.97 5.24
N THR A 24 -19.30 16.23 5.23
CA THR A 24 -20.39 16.70 6.08
C THR A 24 -21.69 16.05 5.60
N GLY A 25 -22.11 15.00 6.30
CA GLY A 25 -23.50 14.56 6.29
C GLY A 25 -23.95 13.75 5.08
N ARG A 26 -24.53 12.59 5.39
CA ARG A 26 -25.58 11.91 4.60
C ARG A 26 -25.28 11.26 3.25
N ASP A 27 -24.09 11.40 2.67
CA ASP A 27 -23.73 10.58 1.50
C ASP A 27 -22.77 9.46 1.87
N ARG A 28 -23.30 8.23 1.93
CA ARG A 28 -22.55 6.96 1.91
C ARG A 28 -21.81 6.74 0.56
N ARG A 29 -21.46 7.82 -0.14
CA ARG A 29 -21.03 7.89 -1.55
C ARG A 29 -19.94 8.96 -1.80
N ALA A 30 -19.37 9.56 -0.76
CA ALA A 30 -18.22 10.44 -0.96
C ALA A 30 -17.02 9.59 -1.42
N VAL A 31 -16.68 9.69 -2.70
CA VAL A 31 -15.45 9.10 -3.27
C VAL A 31 -14.27 9.81 -2.65
N VAL A 32 -13.44 9.08 -1.89
CA VAL A 32 -12.20 9.60 -1.30
C VAL A 32 -11.07 9.37 -2.31
N PRO A 33 -10.28 10.40 -2.67
CA PRO A 33 -9.11 10.19 -3.51
C PRO A 33 -8.12 9.28 -2.79
N ALA A 34 -7.58 8.29 -3.51
CA ALA A 34 -6.70 7.28 -2.95
C ALA A 34 -5.30 7.33 -3.56
N VAL A 35 -4.29 7.04 -2.74
CA VAL A 35 -2.88 6.91 -3.12
C VAL A 35 -2.41 5.51 -2.76
N LEU A 36 -1.72 4.85 -3.69
CA LEU A 36 -0.94 3.65 -3.43
C LEU A 36 0.54 4.04 -3.36
N LEU A 37 1.22 3.68 -2.27
CA LEU A 37 2.67 3.79 -2.19
C LEU A 37 3.30 2.44 -2.55
N ILE A 38 4.23 2.46 -3.52
CA ILE A 38 5.01 1.30 -3.97
C ILE A 38 6.49 1.57 -3.70
N ALA A 39 7.20 0.54 -3.22
CA ALA A 39 8.64 0.59 -3.00
C ALA A 39 9.41 0.33 -4.31
N GLY A 40 10.70 0.66 -4.34
CA GLY A 40 11.55 0.51 -5.54
C GLY A 40 12.99 0.03 -5.31
N SER A 41 13.52 0.10 -4.09
CA SER A 41 14.94 -0.18 -3.82
C SER A 41 15.18 -1.60 -3.31
N GLY A 42 14.57 -2.59 -3.95
CA GLY A 42 14.58 -3.99 -3.51
C GLY A 42 13.35 -4.36 -2.65
N PRO A 43 13.37 -5.54 -2.00
CA PRO A 43 12.25 -6.01 -1.20
C PRO A 43 12.06 -5.14 0.05
N GLN A 44 10.90 -4.51 0.18
CA GLN A 44 10.58 -3.65 1.34
C GLN A 44 9.25 -4.05 1.98
N ASP A 45 9.17 -3.83 3.29
CA ASP A 45 7.87 -3.82 3.97
C ASP A 45 7.09 -2.53 3.67
N ARG A 46 5.82 -2.51 4.06
CA ARG A 46 4.90 -1.39 3.84
C ARG A 46 5.33 -0.05 4.46
N ASP A 47 6.30 -0.06 5.37
CA ASP A 47 6.79 1.14 6.05
C ASP A 47 8.12 1.62 5.43
N GLY A 48 8.80 0.77 4.65
CA GLY A 48 10.14 1.02 4.12
C GLY A 48 11.19 0.93 5.22
N ALA A 49 10.88 0.18 6.28
CA ALA A 49 11.73 0.11 7.46
C ALA A 49 13.02 -0.65 7.16
N ARG A 50 14.12 -0.18 7.77
CA ARG A 50 15.45 -0.76 7.61
C ARG A 50 16.03 -1.06 8.98
N ALA A 51 16.50 -2.30 9.17
CA ALA A 51 17.04 -2.75 10.45
C ALA A 51 18.26 -1.92 10.88
N GLU A 52 19.03 -1.42 9.91
CA GLU A 52 20.21 -0.59 10.08
C GLU A 52 19.90 0.89 10.40
N LEU A 53 18.64 1.34 10.27
CA LEU A 53 18.23 2.72 10.52
C LEU A 53 17.00 2.76 11.45
N PRO A 54 17.19 2.69 12.77
CA PRO A 54 16.09 2.74 13.73
C PRO A 54 15.21 3.98 13.56
N GLY A 55 13.90 3.77 13.43
CA GLY A 55 12.92 4.85 13.24
C GLY A 55 12.74 5.32 11.79
N TYR A 56 13.57 4.87 10.85
CA TYR A 56 13.40 5.15 9.43
C TYR A 56 12.20 4.38 8.87
N ALA A 57 11.10 5.09 8.57
CA ALA A 57 9.88 4.51 8.03
C ALA A 57 9.21 5.49 7.04
N PRO A 58 9.89 5.86 5.94
CA PRO A 58 9.47 6.97 5.07
C PRO A 58 8.07 6.76 4.50
N TRP A 59 7.68 5.52 4.16
CA TRP A 59 6.35 5.26 3.61
C TRP A 59 5.25 5.46 4.65
N ARG A 60 5.54 5.18 5.92
CA ARG A 60 4.61 5.49 7.03
C ARG A 60 4.45 7.00 7.20
N ASP A 61 5.55 7.73 7.16
CA ASP A 61 5.54 9.18 7.37
C ASP A 61 4.86 9.91 6.19
N PHE A 62 5.10 9.48 4.95
CA PHE A 62 4.36 9.96 3.78
C PHE A 62 2.86 9.63 3.86
N ALA A 63 2.49 8.42 4.27
CA ALA A 63 1.10 8.08 4.44
C ALA A 63 0.40 8.94 5.48
N ALA A 64 1.04 9.22 6.62
CA ALA A 64 0.48 10.12 7.62
C ALA A 64 0.19 11.50 7.03
N ALA A 65 1.17 12.10 6.35
CA ALA A 65 1.01 13.42 5.73
C ALA A 65 -0.09 13.45 4.65
N LEU A 66 -0.19 12.41 3.81
CA LEU A 66 -1.22 12.29 2.78
C LEU A 66 -2.61 12.04 3.38
N VAL A 67 -2.70 11.26 4.45
CA VAL A 67 -3.93 11.04 5.20
C VAL A 67 -4.42 12.34 5.82
N ASP A 68 -3.54 13.13 6.42
CA ASP A 68 -3.87 14.46 6.95
C ASP A 68 -4.30 15.43 5.84
N ALA A 69 -3.77 15.26 4.63
CA ALA A 69 -4.19 16.01 3.44
C ALA A 69 -5.51 15.52 2.82
N GLY A 70 -6.15 14.47 3.36
CA GLY A 70 -7.46 13.99 2.93
C GLY A 70 -7.46 12.83 1.95
N PHE A 71 -6.33 12.13 1.76
CA PHE A 71 -6.23 10.95 0.91
C PHE A 71 -6.40 9.66 1.71
N ALA A 72 -7.08 8.67 1.13
CA ALA A 72 -6.95 7.29 1.59
C ALA A 72 -5.61 6.74 1.08
N VAL A 73 -4.79 6.15 1.95
CA VAL A 73 -3.44 5.72 1.56
C VAL A 73 -3.26 4.23 1.82
N LEU A 74 -3.03 3.48 0.75
CA LEU A 74 -2.67 2.07 0.80
C LEU A 74 -1.15 1.92 0.74
N ARG A 75 -0.63 1.11 1.66
CA ARG A 75 0.76 0.65 1.67
C ARG A 75 0.78 -0.86 1.77
N VAL A 76 1.66 -1.49 1.02
CA VAL A 76 1.76 -2.95 0.91
C VAL A 76 3.20 -3.38 1.17
N ASP A 77 3.39 -4.59 1.72
CA ASP A 77 4.69 -5.24 1.67
C ASP A 77 4.90 -5.75 0.25
N ASP A 78 6.09 -5.60 -0.29
CA ASP A 78 6.42 -6.14 -1.60
C ASP A 78 6.24 -7.66 -1.63
N ARG A 79 6.06 -8.22 -2.83
CA ARG A 79 5.96 -9.67 -3.02
C ARG A 79 7.08 -10.42 -2.30
N GLY A 80 6.72 -11.51 -1.62
CA GLY A 80 7.66 -12.32 -0.83
C GLY A 80 8.33 -11.59 0.34
N THR A 81 7.85 -10.42 0.76
CA THR A 81 8.40 -9.61 1.86
C THR A 81 7.37 -9.40 2.96
N GLY A 82 7.82 -9.25 4.20
CA GLY A 82 6.93 -9.04 5.34
C GLY A 82 5.89 -10.17 5.45
N ALA A 83 4.61 -9.82 5.32
CA ALA A 83 3.51 -10.78 5.34
C ALA A 83 2.96 -11.13 3.94
N SER A 84 3.55 -10.58 2.87
CA SER A 84 3.21 -10.92 1.49
C SER A 84 3.76 -12.30 1.11
N ARG A 85 3.02 -13.00 0.24
CA ARG A 85 3.42 -14.28 -0.38
C ARG A 85 4.08 -14.03 -1.74
N GLY A 86 4.53 -15.11 -2.38
CA GLY A 86 5.24 -15.08 -3.66
C GLY A 86 6.76 -14.96 -3.46
N GLN A 87 7.47 -14.63 -4.54
CA GLN A 87 8.94 -14.54 -4.54
C GLN A 87 9.38 -13.25 -5.22
N PHE A 88 10.22 -12.47 -4.51
CA PHE A 88 10.83 -11.27 -5.07
C PHE A 88 11.98 -11.61 -6.03
N ALA A 89 12.84 -12.57 -5.65
CA ALA A 89 13.98 -12.96 -6.47
C ALA A 89 13.50 -13.52 -7.83
N GLY A 90 14.02 -12.93 -8.91
CA GLY A 90 13.62 -13.29 -10.28
C GLY A 90 12.33 -12.63 -10.77
N ALA A 91 11.64 -11.84 -9.94
CA ALA A 91 10.49 -11.06 -10.39
C ALA A 91 10.91 -9.93 -11.35
N THR A 92 10.04 -9.64 -12.31
CA THR A 92 10.26 -8.65 -13.36
C THR A 92 9.50 -7.35 -13.09
N THR A 93 9.76 -6.31 -13.88
CA THR A 93 8.94 -5.10 -13.84
C THR A 93 7.48 -5.37 -14.20
N ASP A 94 7.20 -6.35 -15.06
CA ASP A 94 5.82 -6.75 -15.37
C ASP A 94 5.12 -7.35 -14.15
N ASP A 95 5.83 -8.19 -13.41
CA ASP A 95 5.37 -8.76 -12.14
C ASP A 95 5.01 -7.67 -11.12
N PHE A 96 5.92 -6.71 -10.90
CA PHE A 96 5.65 -5.58 -10.01
C PHE A 96 4.52 -4.67 -10.52
N GLY A 97 4.37 -4.55 -11.86
CA GLY A 97 3.24 -3.88 -12.48
C GLY A 97 1.91 -4.57 -12.17
N ARG A 98 1.87 -5.91 -12.19
CA ARG A 98 0.69 -6.71 -11.82
C ARG A 98 0.34 -6.54 -10.33
N ASP A 99 1.34 -6.49 -9.45
CA ASP A 99 1.15 -6.20 -8.02
C ASP A 99 0.48 -4.83 -7.81
N ALA A 100 1.03 -3.80 -8.43
CA ALA A 100 0.50 -2.44 -8.35
C ALA A 100 -0.92 -2.35 -8.94
N ALA A 101 -1.17 -2.99 -10.08
CA ALA A 101 -2.49 -3.03 -10.70
C ALA A 101 -3.53 -3.72 -9.81
N ALA A 102 -3.17 -4.84 -9.17
CA ALA A 102 -4.04 -5.53 -8.23
C ALA A 102 -4.37 -4.66 -7.00
N ALA A 103 -3.38 -3.95 -6.47
CA ALA A 103 -3.57 -3.03 -5.35
C ALA A 103 -4.47 -1.83 -5.70
N VAL A 104 -4.29 -1.22 -6.89
CA VAL A 104 -5.17 -0.17 -7.40
C VAL A 104 -6.60 -0.71 -7.63
N ALA A 105 -6.75 -1.91 -8.18
CA ALA A 105 -8.06 -2.54 -8.37
C ALA A 105 -8.76 -2.84 -7.04
N TRP A 106 -8.00 -3.14 -5.99
CA TRP A 106 -8.52 -3.31 -4.64
C TRP A 106 -9.01 -1.97 -4.04
N LEU A 107 -8.26 -0.88 -4.22
CA LEU A 107 -8.63 0.47 -3.73
C LEU A 107 -9.91 1.03 -4.35
N ARG A 108 -10.27 0.58 -5.55
CA ARG A 108 -11.43 1.08 -6.30
C ARG A 108 -12.77 0.47 -5.87
N ARG A 109 -12.77 -0.50 -4.94
CA ARG A 109 -13.97 -1.19 -4.46
C ARG A 109 -14.58 -0.44 -3.28
#